data_AF-F0RYG8-F1
#
_entry.id   AF-F0RYG8-F1
#
_cell.length_a   1.000
_cell.length_b   1.000
_cell.length_c   1.000
_cell.angle_alpha   90.00
_cell.angle_beta   90.00
_cell.angle_gamma   90.00
#
_symmetry.space_group_name_H-M   'P 1'
#
loop_
_entity.id
_entity.type
_entity.pdbx_description
1 polymer ?
#
loop_
_entity_poly.entity_id
_entity_poly.type
_entity_poly.pdbx_seq_one_letter_code
_entity_poly.pdbx_strand_id
1 'polypeptide(L)'
;MDTNYEDLIKVFASTTDVQDMQRLLEEMLTPNERKDLLLRWNLMKDLYRGLPQREIAASYGISLCKITRGSKILKQKDSYCKRLLSDRYDDHLHI
;
A
#
# COMPACT_ATOMS: atom_id res chain seq x y z
N MET A 1 21.89 -3.12 -5.03
CA MET A 1 20.71 -2.35 -5.46
C MET A 1 21.18 -1.30 -6.45
N ASP A 2 20.34 -0.90 -7.40
CA ASP A 2 20.63 0.28 -8.23
C ASP A 2 20.81 1.49 -7.30
N THR A 3 21.93 2.21 -7.42
CA THR A 3 22.29 3.36 -6.56
C THR A 3 21.19 4.43 -6.57
N ASN A 4 20.49 4.58 -7.70
CA ASN A 4 19.40 5.55 -7.84
C ASN A 4 18.14 5.11 -7.07
N TYR A 5 17.90 3.81 -6.97
CA TYR A 5 16.76 3.30 -6.20
C TYR A 5 16.99 3.49 -4.70
N GLU A 6 18.21 3.27 -4.23
CA GLU A 6 18.56 3.51 -2.82
C GLU A 6 18.42 4.98 -2.42
N ASP A 7 18.84 5.90 -3.29
CA ASP A 7 18.68 7.34 -3.08
C ASP A 7 17.19 7.73 -2.92
N LEU A 8 16.34 7.27 -3.84
CA LEU A 8 14.89 7.51 -3.76
C LEU A 8 14.27 6.99 -2.46
N ILE A 9 14.66 5.80 -2.01
CA ILE A 9 14.17 5.24 -0.75
C ILE A 9 14.61 6.10 0.46
N LYS A 10 15.83 6.63 0.46
CA LYS A 10 16.31 7.52 1.53
C LYS A 10 15.53 8.83 1.56
N VAL A 11 15.25 9.43 0.40
CA VAL A 11 14.40 10.61 0.30
C VAL A 11 13.05 10.34 0.94
N PHE A 12 12.34 9.28 0.51
CA PHE A 12 11.03 8.93 1.06
C PHE A 12 11.06 8.61 2.56
N ALA A 13 12.12 7.97 3.06
CA ALA A 13 12.26 7.66 4.48
C ALA A 13 12.56 8.89 5.35
N SER A 14 13.22 9.91 4.78
CA SER A 14 13.59 11.14 5.50
C SER A 14 12.49 12.21 5.52
N THR A 15 11.57 12.18 4.56
CA THR A 15 10.42 13.10 4.50
C THR A 15 9.33 12.64 5.48
N THR A 16 9.33 13.21 6.68
CA THR A 16 8.42 12.83 7.78
C THR A 16 7.21 13.75 7.95
N ASP A 17 7.25 14.95 7.38
CA ASP A 17 6.10 15.85 7.34
C ASP A 17 5.09 15.41 6.27
N VAL A 18 3.80 15.43 6.63
CA VAL A 18 2.71 14.94 5.77
C VAL A 18 2.50 15.84 4.56
N GLN A 19 2.63 17.17 4.71
CA GLN A 19 2.43 18.12 3.61
C GLN A 19 3.58 18.04 2.63
N ASP A 20 4.82 17.89 3.11
CA ASP A 20 5.98 17.71 2.27
C ASP A 20 5.94 16.39 1.49
N MET A 21 5.55 15.28 2.14
CA MET A 21 5.36 14.00 1.45
C MET A 21 4.24 14.07 0.41
N GLN A 22 3.13 14.76 0.71
CA GLN A 22 2.06 14.97 -0.25
C GLN A 22 2.57 15.74 -1.47
N ARG A 23 3.24 16.87 -1.28
CA ARG A 23 3.82 17.68 -2.37
C ARG A 23 4.79 16.86 -3.20
N LEU A 24 5.69 16.10 -2.55
CA LEU A 24 6.66 15.23 -3.22
C LEU A 24 5.97 14.23 -4.15
N LEU A 25 4.94 13.52 -3.67
CA LEU A 25 4.20 12.57 -4.50
C LEU A 25 3.37 13.24 -5.60
N GLU A 26 2.85 14.44 -5.36
CA GLU A 26 2.08 15.20 -6.34
C GLU A 26 2.94 15.73 -7.51
N GLU A 27 4.17 16.14 -7.22
CA GLU A 27 5.15 16.64 -8.20
C GLU A 27 5.85 15.50 -8.95
N MET A 28 6.17 14.39 -8.28
CA MET A 28 6.90 13.27 -8.90
C MET A 28 6.03 12.32 -9.73
N LEU A 29 4.76 12.15 -9.36
CA LEU A 29 3.88 11.16 -9.98
C LEU A 29 2.78 11.85 -10.78
N THR A 30 2.40 11.25 -11.90
CA THR A 30 1.20 11.68 -12.63
C THR A 30 -0.07 11.43 -11.82
N PRO A 31 -1.18 12.14 -12.10
CA PRO A 31 -2.46 11.88 -11.45
C PRO A 31 -2.94 10.43 -11.58
N ASN A 32 -2.63 9.76 -12.70
CA ASN A 32 -3.00 8.36 -12.90
C ASN A 32 -2.14 7.42 -12.04
N GLU A 33 -0.83 7.64 -11.93
CA GLU A 33 0.04 6.86 -11.05
C GLU A 33 -0.35 6.99 -9.58
N ARG A 34 -0.73 8.19 -9.13
CA ARG A 34 -1.25 8.39 -7.76
C ARG A 34 -2.55 7.62 -7.51
N LYS A 35 -3.49 7.64 -8.47
CA LYS A 35 -4.72 6.82 -8.40
C LYS A 35 -4.39 5.33 -8.31
N ASP A 36 -3.41 4.89 -9.09
CA ASP A 36 -2.94 3.52 -9.15
C ASP A 36 -2.27 3.05 -7.84
N LEU A 37 -1.50 3.92 -7.19
CA LEU A 37 -0.93 3.67 -5.86
C LEU A 37 -2.01 3.62 -4.79
N LEU A 38 -2.95 4.58 -4.80
CA LEU A 38 -4.07 4.62 -3.86
C LEU A 38 -4.94 3.36 -3.99
N LEU A 39 -5.23 2.92 -5.21
CA LEU A 39 -5.97 1.69 -5.48
C LEU A 39 -5.24 0.46 -4.89
N ARG A 40 -3.92 0.35 -5.11
CA ARG A 40 -3.12 -0.74 -4.54
C ARG A 40 -3.15 -0.71 -3.01
N TRP A 41 -3.06 0.47 -2.40
CA TRP A 41 -3.15 0.61 -0.95
C TRP A 41 -4.52 0.19 -0.41
N ASN A 42 -5.61 0.62 -1.06
CA ASN A 42 -6.97 0.25 -0.69
C ASN A 42 -7.22 -1.26 -0.78
N LEU A 43 -6.78 -1.87 -1.87
CA LEU A 43 -6.81 -3.32 -2.07
C LEU A 43 -6.10 -4.07 -0.93
N MET A 44 -4.93 -3.60 -0.49
CA MET A 44 -4.19 -4.23 0.61
C MET A 44 -4.94 -4.13 1.94
N LYS A 45 -5.56 -2.98 2.24
CA LYS A 45 -6.40 -2.80 3.44
C LYS A 45 -7.60 -3.74 3.43
N ASP A 46 -8.31 -3.85 2.31
CA ASP A 46 -9.50 -4.69 2.22
C ASP A 46 -9.17 -6.18 2.32
N LEU A 47 -8.09 -6.61 1.67
CA LEU A 47 -7.58 -7.97 1.84
C LEU A 47 -7.20 -8.27 3.29
N TYR A 48 -6.55 -7.33 3.98
CA TYR A 48 -6.18 -7.49 5.39
C TYR A 48 -7.41 -7.65 6.28
N ARG A 49 -8.44 -6.83 6.04
CA ARG A 49 -9.73 -6.87 6.76
C ARG A 49 -10.60 -8.08 6.41
N GLY A 50 -10.12 -9.00 5.57
CA GLY A 50 -10.80 -10.25 5.25
C GLY A 50 -11.87 -10.16 4.17
N LEU A 51 -11.94 -9.06 3.41
CA LEU A 51 -12.92 -8.94 2.33
C LEU A 51 -12.64 -10.00 1.24
N PRO A 52 -13.67 -10.69 0.71
CA PRO A 52 -13.50 -11.63 -0.38
C PRO A 52 -12.88 -10.99 -1.63
N GLN A 53 -11.89 -11.64 -2.24
CA GLN A 53 -11.20 -11.10 -3.41
C GLN A 53 -12.13 -10.79 -4.60
N ARG A 54 -13.20 -11.56 -4.75
CA ARG A 54 -14.21 -11.33 -5.80
C ARG A 54 -15.03 -10.06 -5.55
N GLU A 55 -15.31 -9.75 -4.30
CA GLU A 55 -15.98 -8.51 -3.91
C GLU A 55 -15.06 -7.31 -4.16
N ILE A 56 -13.79 -7.40 -3.75
CA ILE A 56 -12.76 -6.39 -4.03
C ILE A 56 -12.62 -6.14 -5.54
N ALA A 57 -12.64 -7.20 -6.36
CA ALA A 57 -12.58 -7.10 -7.82
C ALA A 57 -13.76 -6.32 -8.39
N ALA A 58 -14.97 -6.61 -7.91
CA ALA A 58 -16.18 -5.93 -8.33
C ALA A 58 -16.19 -4.46 -7.90
N SER A 59 -15.86 -4.17 -6.64
CA SER A 59 -15.86 -2.80 -6.09
C SER A 59 -14.87 -1.88 -6.78
N TYR A 60 -13.70 -2.39 -7.16
CA TYR A 60 -12.66 -1.59 -7.83
C TYR A 60 -12.65 -1.71 -9.35
N GLY A 61 -13.48 -2.55 -9.95
CA GLY A 61 -13.48 -2.77 -11.40
C GLY A 61 -12.16 -3.33 -11.94
N ILE A 62 -11.50 -4.20 -11.17
CA ILE A 62 -10.18 -4.78 -11.53
C ILE A 62 -10.24 -6.29 -11.66
N SER A 63 -9.32 -6.86 -12.45
CA SER A 63 -9.24 -8.31 -12.61
C SER A 63 -8.79 -9.00 -11.33
N LEU A 64 -9.27 -10.22 -11.09
CA LEU A 64 -8.87 -11.05 -9.96
C LEU A 64 -7.35 -11.26 -9.90
N CYS A 65 -6.69 -11.37 -11.06
CA CYS A 65 -5.24 -11.47 -11.16
C CYS A 65 -4.52 -10.31 -10.45
N LYS A 66 -5.03 -9.07 -10.56
CA LYS A 66 -4.45 -7.89 -9.88
C LYS A 66 -4.51 -8.00 -8.35
N ILE A 67 -5.45 -8.77 -7.81
CA ILE A 67 -5.69 -8.94 -6.36
C ILE A 67 -4.86 -10.09 -5.79
N THR A 68 -4.73 -11.19 -6.52
CA THR A 68 -4.03 -12.39 -6.03
C THR A 68 -2.61 -12.12 -5.55
N ARG A 69 -1.89 -11.17 -6.17
CA ARG A 69 -0.54 -10.76 -5.74
C ARG A 69 -0.56 -10.15 -4.33
N GLY A 70 -1.50 -9.24 -4.05
CA GLY A 70 -1.66 -8.65 -2.71
C GLY A 70 -1.96 -9.71 -1.65
N SER A 71 -2.84 -10.66 -1.97
CA SER A 71 -3.18 -11.75 -1.04
C SER A 71 -1.97 -12.63 -0.72
N LYS A 72 -1.12 -12.93 -1.71
CA LYS A 72 0.13 -13.65 -1.49
C LYS A 72 1.09 -12.88 -0.57
N ILE A 73 1.25 -11.57 -0.79
CA ILE A 73 2.11 -10.71 0.06
C ILE A 73 1.63 -10.73 1.51
N LEU A 74 0.32 -10.63 1.77
CA LEU A 74 -0.22 -10.62 3.14
C LEU A 74 -0.18 -11.98 3.84
N LYS A 75 0.04 -13.08 3.10
CA LYS A 75 0.24 -14.41 3.67
C LYS A 75 1.69 -14.71 4.03
N GLN A 76 2.65 -13.92 3.56
CA GLN A 76 4.07 -14.09 3.89
C GLN A 76 4.33 -13.74 5.35
N LYS A 77 5.17 -14.54 6.02
CA LYS A 77 5.50 -14.38 7.44
C LYS A 77 6.17 -13.02 7.72
N ASP A 78 7.09 -12.60 6.87
CA ASP A 78 7.88 -11.37 7.04
C ASP A 78 7.37 -10.20 6.21
N SER A 79 6.07 -10.21 5.88
CA SER A 79 5.44 -9.16 5.08
C SER A 79 5.41 -7.83 5.84
N TYR A 80 6.22 -6.87 5.40
CA TYR A 80 6.21 -5.52 5.96
C TYR A 80 4.81 -4.89 5.89
N CYS A 81 4.11 -5.06 4.75
CA CYS A 81 2.75 -4.54 4.59
C CYS A 81 1.76 -5.18 5.57
N LYS A 82 1.90 -6.48 5.85
CA LYS A 82 1.03 -7.14 6.84
C LYS A 82 1.25 -6.55 8.23
N ARG A 83 2.49 -6.35 8.65
CA ARG A 83 2.83 -5.73 9.94
C ARG A 83 2.25 -4.32 10.03
N LEU A 84 2.52 -3.46 9.04
CA LEU A 84 1.98 -2.09 8.99
C LEU A 84 0.44 -2.04 9.10
N LEU A 85 -0.26 -2.97 8.46
CA LEU A 85 -1.72 -3.03 8.52
C LEU A 85 -2.22 -3.59 9.86
N SER A 86 -1.49 -4.53 10.47
CA SER A 86 -1.77 -5.03 11.82
C SER A 86 -1.65 -3.92 12.85
N ASP A 87 -0.51 -3.21 12.88
CA ASP A 87 -0.29 -2.04 13.75
C ASP A 87 -1.39 -0.97 13.55
N ARG A 88 -1.96 -0.86 12.35
CA ARG A 88 -3.02 0.11 12.07
C ARG A 88 -4.42 -0.33 12.52
N TYR A 89 -4.76 -1.61 12.40
CA TYR A 89 -6.13 -2.09 12.56
C TYR A 89 -6.35 -2.92 13.82
N ASP A 90 -5.31 -3.54 14.36
CA ASP A 90 -5.38 -4.45 15.50
C ASP A 90 -5.01 -3.75 16.82
N ASP A 91 -4.43 -2.55 16.75
CA ASP A 91 -4.07 -1.70 17.90
C ASP A 91 -5.26 -1.18 18.73
N HIS A 92 -6.49 -1.65 18.45
CA HIS A 92 -7.61 -1.58 19.39
C HIS A 92 -7.53 -2.60 20.54
N LEU A 93 -6.45 -3.39 20.64
CA LEU A 93 -6.18 -4.31 21.77
C LEU A 93 -5.27 -3.71 22.87
N HIS A 94 -4.89 -2.43 22.76
CA HIS A 94 -4.10 -1.71 23.77
C HIS A 94 -4.76 -0.40 24.23
N ILE A 95 -6.00 -0.48 24.70
CA ILE A 95 -6.59 0.46 25.68
C ILE A 95 -7.26 -0.36 26.78
#